data_AF-A0A431VCF5-F1
#
_entry.id   AF-A0A431VCF5-F1
#
_cell.length_a   1.000
_cell.length_b   1.000
_cell.length_c   1.000
_cell.angle_alpha   90.00
_cell.angle_beta   90.00
_cell.angle_gamma   90.00
#
_symmetry.space_group_name_H-M   'P 1'
#
loop_
_entity.id
_entity.type
_entity.pdbx_description
1 polymer ?
#
loop_
_entity_poly.entity_id
_entity_poly.type
_entity_poly.pdbx_seq_one_letter_code
_entity_poly.pdbx_strand_id
1 'polypeptide(L)'
;MLPTHCHRRFDVATVDDIDAVRDWAMTLAHTRLCDAARERLNTVVTALTSAPERLPTALTLLLRPLDSRGVECLAFDRDPTERVVEHAGFIQSHHTPTVGNAHLARVWATDRAPPPSHALVDAGVVMVPHPNAADCGDGWFFRCDGADHGVALLVDGQPGRNRRARRIEAVVASTTPGLSAQMVIGAIRRDLAAICTATPSTDGATGAAAVLRLSGHAVDYTALGTVAGGMIRNGAVTSLAARWAMVGYNPQIPACVHLRWETGDHVILHSDGCSRLPVLFVERGLHRVDPTLAAAILLRDGAVGEDDQTIVVLRNRSRRQATSCEAA
;
A
#
# COMPACT_ATOMS: atom_id res chain seq x y z
N MET A 1 -2.99 3.51 18.21
CA MET A 1 -3.23 2.11 17.77
C MET A 1 -3.15 2.16 16.27
N LEU A 2 -2.22 1.43 15.69
CA LEU A 2 -1.98 1.49 14.26
C LEU A 2 -3.29 1.20 13.52
N PRO A 3 -3.57 1.92 12.42
CA PRO A 3 -4.65 1.58 11.52
C PRO A 3 -4.59 0.09 11.17
N THR A 4 -5.74 -0.57 11.02
CA THR A 4 -5.77 -2.00 10.66
C THR A 4 -5.00 -2.31 9.38
N HIS A 5 -4.79 -1.31 8.52
CA HIS A 5 -4.05 -1.44 7.27
C HIS A 5 -2.59 -0.94 7.29
N CYS A 6 -2.06 -0.55 8.45
CA CYS A 6 -0.67 -0.16 8.64
C CYS A 6 0.22 -1.36 8.98
N HIS A 7 1.47 -1.33 8.54
CA HIS A 7 2.46 -2.32 8.96
C HIS A 7 3.14 -1.90 10.26
N ARG A 8 3.33 -2.88 11.14
CA ARG A 8 4.30 -2.78 12.22
C ARG A 8 5.66 -3.21 11.70
N ARG A 9 6.64 -2.31 11.76
CA ARG A 9 8.05 -2.60 11.46
C ARG A 9 8.75 -3.17 12.70
N PHE A 10 9.58 -4.17 12.48
CA PHE A 10 10.52 -4.72 13.46
C PHE A 10 11.90 -4.80 12.82
N ASP A 11 12.91 -4.29 13.52
CA ASP A 11 14.30 -4.49 13.19
C ASP A 11 14.85 -5.52 14.18
N VAL A 12 15.03 -6.74 13.70
CA VAL A 12 15.34 -7.94 14.47
C VAL A 12 16.84 -8.13 14.52
N ALA A 13 17.42 -7.94 15.69
CA ALA A 13 18.85 -8.13 15.96
C ALA A 13 19.11 -9.11 17.13
N THR A 14 18.14 -9.28 18.01
CA THR A 14 18.24 -10.06 19.24
C THR A 14 17.14 -11.12 19.36
N VAL A 15 17.27 -12.03 20.32
CA VAL A 15 16.22 -13.01 20.63
C VAL A 15 14.97 -12.32 21.17
N ASP A 16 15.13 -11.26 21.95
CA ASP A 16 14.00 -10.47 22.48
C ASP A 16 13.18 -9.84 21.34
N ASP A 17 13.84 -9.40 20.26
CA ASP A 17 13.14 -8.89 19.07
C ASP A 17 12.32 -9.99 18.38
N ILE A 18 12.85 -11.22 18.35
CA ILE A 18 12.14 -12.38 17.78
C ILE A 18 10.86 -12.64 18.57
N ASP A 19 10.94 -12.63 19.90
CA ASP A 19 9.77 -12.86 20.75
C ASP A 19 8.76 -11.70 20.63
N ALA A 20 9.22 -10.45 20.54
CA ALA A 20 8.35 -9.30 20.30
C ALA A 20 7.59 -9.40 18.97
N VAL A 21 8.25 -9.86 17.89
CA VAL A 21 7.60 -10.10 16.60
C VAL A 21 6.51 -11.18 16.72
N ARG A 22 6.81 -12.28 17.43
CA ARG A 22 5.89 -13.41 17.60
C ARG A 22 4.68 -13.02 18.43
N ASP A 23 4.87 -12.31 19.54
CA ASP A 23 3.79 -11.81 20.38
C ASP A 23 2.87 -10.85 19.61
N TRP A 24 3.46 -9.99 18.79
CA TRP A 24 2.68 -9.12 17.91
C TRP A 24 1.89 -9.90 16.85
N ALA A 25 2.50 -10.90 16.22
CA ALA A 25 1.83 -11.76 15.25
C ALA A 25 0.64 -12.50 15.89
N MET A 26 0.80 -13.00 17.13
CA MET A 26 -0.29 -13.64 17.87
C MET A 26 -1.39 -12.65 18.26
N THR A 27 -1.03 -11.42 18.62
CA THR A 27 -1.98 -10.32 18.88
C THR A 27 -2.81 -10.00 17.64
N LEU A 28 -2.17 -9.92 16.46
CA LEU A 28 -2.89 -9.71 15.19
C LEU A 28 -3.87 -10.86 14.89
N ALA A 29 -3.48 -12.09 15.23
CA ALA A 29 -4.21 -13.29 14.88
C ALA A 29 -5.33 -13.68 15.85
N HIS A 30 -5.30 -13.22 17.11
CA HIS A 30 -6.17 -13.67 18.21
C HIS A 30 -7.67 -13.72 17.84
N THR A 31 -8.19 -12.71 17.15
CA THR A 31 -9.61 -12.63 16.75
C THR A 31 -9.85 -12.91 15.27
N ARG A 32 -8.79 -13.18 14.50
CA ARG A 32 -8.84 -13.28 13.03
C ARG A 32 -8.62 -14.69 12.51
N LEU A 33 -7.76 -15.45 13.18
CA LEU A 33 -7.32 -16.78 12.76
C LEU A 33 -7.83 -17.86 13.71
N CYS A 34 -8.20 -19.02 13.15
CA CYS A 34 -8.44 -20.24 13.93
C CYS A 34 -7.12 -20.74 14.55
N ASP A 35 -7.20 -21.66 15.52
CA ASP A 35 -6.02 -22.18 16.23
C ASP A 35 -4.97 -22.76 15.28
N ALA A 36 -5.38 -23.58 14.31
CA ALA A 36 -4.49 -24.16 13.30
C ALA A 36 -3.79 -23.09 12.43
N ALA A 37 -4.51 -22.03 12.04
CA ALA A 37 -3.91 -20.92 11.29
C ALA A 37 -2.97 -20.07 12.14
N ARG A 38 -3.21 -19.95 13.46
CA ARG A 38 -2.29 -19.30 14.40
C ARG A 38 -0.99 -20.08 14.55
N GLU A 39 -1.06 -21.41 14.61
CA GLU A 39 0.12 -22.27 14.66
C GLU A 39 0.97 -22.18 13.38
N ARG A 40 0.32 -22.17 12.21
CA ARG A 40 1.00 -21.90 10.94
C ARG A 40 1.66 -20.54 10.93
N LEU A 41 0.95 -19.49 11.37
CA LEU A 41 1.52 -18.14 11.45
C LEU A 41 2.73 -18.10 12.37
N ASN A 42 2.66 -18.71 13.56
CA ASN A 42 3.80 -18.78 14.47
C ASN A 42 4.99 -19.49 13.79
N THR A 43 4.75 -20.60 13.08
CA THR A 43 5.79 -21.32 12.35
C THR A 43 6.43 -20.48 11.24
N VAL A 44 5.61 -19.78 10.45
CA VAL A 44 6.08 -18.85 9.40
C VAL A 44 6.92 -17.72 10.01
N VAL A 45 6.43 -17.08 11.06
CA VAL A 45 7.14 -15.97 11.72
C VAL A 45 8.45 -16.45 12.32
N THR A 46 8.47 -17.57 13.05
CA THR A 46 9.70 -18.16 13.59
C THR A 46 10.70 -18.50 12.49
N ALA A 47 10.24 -19.02 11.36
CA ALA A 47 11.11 -19.33 10.23
C ALA A 47 11.69 -18.06 9.59
N LEU A 48 10.90 -17.00 9.44
CA LEU A 48 11.35 -15.71 8.88
C LEU A 48 12.33 -14.98 9.82
N THR A 49 12.22 -15.17 11.13
CA THR A 49 13.09 -14.54 12.12
C THR A 49 14.29 -15.39 12.54
N SER A 50 14.26 -16.71 12.28
CA SER A 50 15.37 -17.61 12.60
C SER A 50 16.65 -17.22 11.86
N ALA A 51 17.74 -17.03 12.61
CA ALA A 51 19.05 -16.66 12.07
C ALA A 51 19.97 -17.87 11.94
N PRO A 52 20.71 -18.04 10.81
CA PRO A 52 22.00 -18.70 10.90
C PRO A 52 22.89 -17.84 11.80
N GLU A 53 23.67 -18.47 12.68
CA GLU A 53 24.42 -17.89 13.82
C GLU A 53 25.37 -16.70 13.50
N ARG A 54 25.46 -16.26 12.24
CA ARG A 54 26.26 -15.12 11.79
C ARG A 54 25.56 -14.38 10.65
N LEU A 55 24.88 -13.28 10.97
CA LEU A 55 24.54 -12.26 9.96
C LEU A 55 24.99 -10.88 10.47
N PRO A 56 25.73 -10.11 9.66
CA PRO A 56 26.23 -8.78 10.03
C PRO A 56 25.17 -7.67 9.94
N THR A 57 23.97 -7.95 9.43
CA THR A 57 22.92 -6.94 9.18
C THR A 57 21.61 -7.28 9.91
N ALA A 58 21.00 -6.26 10.51
CA ALA A 58 19.70 -6.35 11.15
C ALA A 58 18.62 -6.76 10.13
N LEU A 59 17.76 -7.68 10.52
CA LEU A 59 16.65 -8.18 9.71
C LEU A 59 15.45 -7.26 9.87
N THR A 60 14.87 -6.76 8.78
CA THR A 60 13.62 -6.00 8.86
C THR A 60 12.42 -6.89 8.52
N LEU A 61 11.44 -6.95 9.42
CA LEU A 61 10.11 -7.55 9.20
C LEU A 61 9.02 -6.49 9.26
N LEU A 62 8.05 -6.59 8.34
CA LEU A 62 6.80 -5.81 8.39
C LEU A 62 5.61 -6.76 8.53
N LEU A 63 4.76 -6.52 9.52
CA LEU A 63 3.54 -7.31 9.74
C LEU A 63 2.30 -6.43 9.74
N ARG A 64 1.25 -6.87 9.05
CA ARG A 64 -0.09 -6.28 9.13
C ARG A 64 -1.18 -7.34 9.03
N PRO A 65 -2.39 -7.07 9.54
CA PRO A 65 -3.53 -7.93 9.25
C PRO A 65 -4.03 -7.69 7.81
N LEU A 66 -4.64 -8.72 7.23
CA LEU A 66 -5.33 -8.69 5.94
C LEU A 66 -6.84 -8.66 6.15
N ASP A 67 -7.55 -7.90 5.31
CA ASP A 67 -9.02 -7.77 5.36
C ASP A 67 -9.74 -9.11 5.19
N SER A 68 -9.15 -10.05 4.44
CA SER A 68 -9.69 -11.40 4.23
C SER A 68 -9.45 -12.37 5.39
N ARG A 69 -9.35 -11.87 6.64
CA ARG A 69 -9.00 -12.65 7.84
C ARG A 69 -7.67 -13.39 7.70
N GLY A 70 -6.62 -12.64 7.39
CA GLY A 70 -5.26 -13.16 7.29
C GLY A 70 -4.23 -12.27 7.99
N VAL A 71 -2.98 -12.69 7.96
CA VAL A 71 -1.81 -11.89 8.35
C VAL A 71 -0.82 -11.92 7.19
N GLU A 72 -0.28 -10.75 6.88
CA GLU A 72 0.76 -10.55 5.88
C GLU A 72 2.09 -10.27 6.57
N CYS A 73 3.14 -10.94 6.11
CA CYS A 73 4.49 -10.80 6.60
C CYS A 73 5.40 -10.46 5.42
N LEU A 74 6.10 -9.34 5.51
CA LEU A 74 7.19 -8.98 4.61
C LEU A 74 8.51 -9.14 5.36
N ALA A 75 9.50 -9.76 4.73
CA ALA A 75 10.83 -9.95 5.31
C ALA A 75 11.89 -9.57 4.28
N PHE A 76 12.95 -8.88 4.73
CA PHE A 76 14.07 -8.48 3.89
C PHE A 76 15.35 -9.23 4.27
N ASP A 77 16.17 -9.49 3.25
CA ASP A 77 17.53 -10.01 3.35
C ASP A 77 17.61 -11.35 4.10
N ARG A 78 16.62 -12.20 3.84
CA ARG A 78 16.59 -13.60 4.27
C ARG A 78 16.47 -14.52 3.08
N ASP A 79 16.64 -15.81 3.33
CA ASP A 79 16.18 -16.83 2.40
C ASP A 79 14.99 -17.54 3.04
N PRO A 80 13.92 -17.80 2.29
CA PRO A 80 12.76 -18.46 2.84
C PRO A 80 13.14 -19.91 3.11
N THR A 81 12.86 -20.38 4.33
CA THR A 81 13.05 -21.79 4.66
C THR A 81 11.90 -22.63 4.12
N GLU A 82 12.10 -23.94 4.01
CA GLU A 82 11.06 -24.91 3.63
C GLU A 82 9.79 -24.75 4.47
N ARG A 83 9.95 -24.47 5.78
CA ARG A 83 8.83 -24.19 6.69
C ARG A 83 7.98 -23.00 6.27
N VAL A 84 8.57 -21.93 5.73
CA VAL A 84 7.78 -20.79 5.24
C VAL A 84 6.95 -21.22 4.03
N VAL A 85 7.55 -21.99 3.12
CA VAL A 85 6.90 -22.47 1.90
C VAL A 85 5.74 -23.43 2.22
N GLU A 86 5.92 -24.32 3.19
CA GLU A 86 4.92 -25.31 3.58
C GLU A 86 3.73 -24.71 4.34
N HIS A 87 3.97 -23.71 5.20
CA HIS A 87 2.96 -23.20 6.11
C HIS A 87 2.34 -21.85 5.68
N ALA A 88 2.98 -21.11 4.79
CA ALA A 88 2.37 -19.93 4.18
C ALA A 88 1.33 -20.39 3.14
N GLY A 89 0.12 -19.84 3.21
CA GLY A 89 -0.88 -20.08 2.15
C GLY A 89 -0.49 -19.42 0.82
N PHE A 90 0.44 -18.48 0.86
CA PHE A 90 1.06 -17.82 -0.29
C PHE A 90 2.45 -17.34 0.10
N ILE A 91 3.41 -17.54 -0.79
CA ILE A 91 4.75 -16.96 -0.70
C ILE A 91 5.21 -16.47 -2.07
N GLN A 92 5.82 -15.29 -2.11
CA GLN A 92 6.60 -14.84 -3.26
C GLN A 92 7.91 -14.22 -2.78
N SER A 93 8.97 -14.47 -3.53
CA SER A 93 10.32 -13.96 -3.27
C SER A 93 10.82 -13.16 -4.47
N HIS A 94 11.60 -12.12 -4.21
CA HIS A 94 12.29 -11.35 -5.22
C HIS A 94 13.72 -11.07 -4.75
N HIS A 95 14.69 -11.36 -5.62
CA HIS A 95 16.09 -11.05 -5.37
C HIS A 95 16.49 -9.83 -6.20
N THR A 96 16.91 -8.77 -5.51
CA THR A 96 17.52 -7.61 -6.15
C THR A 96 19.04 -7.79 -6.13
N PRO A 97 19.71 -7.91 -7.29
CA PRO A 97 21.16 -7.98 -7.35
C PRO A 97 21.82 -6.84 -6.56
N THR A 98 22.86 -7.16 -5.80
CA THR A 98 23.64 -6.24 -4.96
C THR A 98 22.89 -5.52 -3.84
N VAL A 99 21.60 -5.77 -3.65
CA VAL A 99 20.80 -5.18 -2.55
C VAL A 99 20.37 -6.26 -1.58
N GLY A 100 19.77 -7.35 -2.08
CA GLY A 100 19.34 -8.48 -1.24
C GLY A 100 17.93 -8.98 -1.60
N ASN A 101 17.41 -9.86 -0.76
CA ASN A 101 16.15 -10.56 -0.97
C ASN A 101 14.96 -9.85 -0.31
N ALA A 102 13.77 -10.01 -0.87
CA ALA A 102 12.53 -9.62 -0.24
C ALA A 102 11.50 -10.75 -0.38
N HIS A 103 10.77 -11.03 0.69
CA HIS A 103 9.75 -12.07 0.75
C HIS A 103 8.43 -11.48 1.19
N LEU A 104 7.36 -11.97 0.57
CA LEU A 104 5.99 -11.76 0.99
C LEU A 104 5.40 -13.12 1.32
N ALA A 105 4.99 -13.32 2.57
CA ALA A 105 4.26 -14.49 3.02
C ALA A 105 2.88 -14.06 3.55
N ARG A 106 1.83 -14.82 3.20
CA ARG A 106 0.47 -14.59 3.72
C ARG A 106 -0.07 -15.86 4.35
N VAL A 107 -0.65 -15.71 5.54
CA VAL A 107 -1.34 -16.79 6.26
C VAL A 107 -2.79 -16.39 6.43
N TRP A 108 -3.70 -17.23 5.94
CA TRP A 108 -5.14 -17.03 6.06
C TRP A 108 -5.75 -17.96 7.10
N ALA A 109 -6.96 -17.61 7.56
CA ALA A 109 -7.74 -18.44 8.46
C ALA A 109 -8.03 -19.84 7.90
N THR A 110 -8.13 -19.98 6.58
CA THR A 110 -8.23 -21.25 5.88
C THR A 110 -6.90 -21.65 5.26
N ASP A 111 -6.69 -22.96 5.05
CA ASP A 111 -5.47 -23.51 4.42
C ASP A 111 -5.30 -23.08 2.96
N ARG A 112 -6.38 -22.54 2.36
CA ARG A 112 -6.37 -22.00 1.01
C ARG A 112 -6.34 -20.49 1.05
N ALA A 113 -5.50 -19.92 0.20
CA ALA A 113 -5.62 -18.54 -0.21
C ALA A 113 -7.05 -18.27 -0.69
N PRO A 114 -7.62 -17.07 -0.42
CA PRO A 114 -8.87 -16.68 -1.04
C PRO A 114 -8.73 -16.78 -2.57
N PRO A 115 -9.80 -17.17 -3.28
CA PRO A 115 -9.76 -17.27 -4.73
C PRO A 115 -9.34 -15.93 -5.33
N PRO A 116 -8.58 -15.93 -6.44
CA PRO A 116 -8.17 -14.69 -7.09
C PRO A 116 -9.40 -13.87 -7.44
N SER A 117 -9.40 -12.59 -7.04
CA SER A 117 -10.52 -11.71 -7.35
C SER A 117 -10.57 -11.46 -8.86
N HIS A 118 -11.77 -11.39 -9.43
CA HIS A 118 -11.98 -10.84 -10.77
C HIS A 118 -11.88 -9.30 -10.77
N ALA A 119 -11.03 -8.75 -9.89
CA ALA A 119 -10.91 -7.33 -9.71
C ALA A 119 -10.29 -6.69 -10.94
N LEU A 120 -10.72 -5.45 -11.21
CA LEU A 120 -10.13 -4.59 -12.21
C LEU A 120 -8.60 -4.44 -12.04
N VAL A 121 -8.13 -4.49 -10.79
CA VAL A 121 -6.77 -4.12 -10.40
C VAL A 121 -6.27 -5.02 -9.29
N ASP A 122 -5.01 -5.47 -9.38
CA ASP A 122 -4.28 -5.97 -8.22
C ASP A 122 -3.71 -4.76 -7.47
N ALA A 123 -4.12 -4.54 -6.23
CA ALA A 123 -3.62 -3.47 -5.39
C ALA A 123 -2.70 -4.02 -4.30
N GLY A 124 -1.57 -3.34 -4.09
CA GLY A 124 -0.65 -3.62 -3.01
C GLY A 124 -0.16 -2.34 -2.39
N VAL A 125 -0.03 -2.33 -1.07
CA VAL A 125 0.34 -1.14 -0.32
C VAL A 125 1.31 -1.52 0.78
N VAL A 126 2.34 -0.72 0.98
CA VAL A 126 3.14 -0.73 2.20
C VAL A 126 3.00 0.64 2.87
N MET A 127 2.72 0.64 4.16
CA MET A 127 2.54 1.84 4.99
C MET A 127 3.22 1.56 6.31
N VAL A 128 4.23 2.36 6.66
CA VAL A 128 5.00 2.26 7.90
C VAL A 128 5.03 3.63 8.58
N PRO A 129 4.87 3.68 9.91
CA PRO A 129 5.02 4.92 10.64
C PRO A 129 6.49 5.37 10.63
N HIS A 130 6.69 6.67 10.82
CA HIS A 130 7.97 7.22 11.25
C HIS A 130 8.55 6.39 12.42
N PRO A 131 9.86 6.06 12.45
CA PRO A 131 10.43 5.12 13.43
C PRO A 131 10.11 5.44 14.90
N ASN A 132 10.08 6.73 15.24
CA ASN A 132 9.78 7.23 16.59
C ASN A 132 8.28 7.54 16.84
N ALA A 133 7.40 7.22 15.90
CA ALA A 133 5.96 7.47 16.02
C ALA A 133 5.18 6.19 16.35
N ALA A 134 4.20 6.31 17.25
CA ALA A 134 3.32 5.20 17.61
C ALA A 134 2.27 4.89 16.54
N ASP A 135 1.90 5.90 15.73
CA ASP A 135 0.87 5.84 14.70
C ASP A 135 1.35 6.54 13.43
N CYS A 136 0.96 6.01 12.27
CA CYS A 136 1.23 6.62 10.97
C CYS A 136 0.13 7.66 10.66
N GLY A 137 0.54 8.89 10.37
CA GLY A 137 -0.25 10.02 9.92
C GLY A 137 -0.86 9.82 8.54
N ASP A 138 -0.23 9.03 7.69
CA ASP A 138 -0.71 8.68 6.35
C ASP A 138 -2.00 7.85 6.38
N GLY A 139 -2.63 7.78 5.22
CA GLY A 139 -3.80 6.96 4.97
C GLY A 139 -3.85 6.45 3.54
N TRP A 140 -4.56 5.35 3.35
CA TRP A 140 -4.84 4.84 2.03
C TRP A 140 -6.19 4.15 2.01
N PHE A 141 -6.82 4.15 0.84
CA PHE A 141 -8.08 3.46 0.62
C PHE A 141 -8.12 2.91 -0.79
N PHE A 142 -8.70 1.71 -0.94
CA PHE A 142 -8.92 1.11 -2.25
C PHE A 142 -10.28 0.40 -2.26
N ARG A 143 -11.04 0.61 -3.33
CA ARG A 143 -12.31 -0.07 -3.55
C ARG A 143 -12.50 -0.34 -5.04
N CYS A 144 -12.88 -1.56 -5.39
CA CYS A 144 -13.43 -1.87 -6.70
C CYS A 144 -14.93 -1.63 -6.70
N ASP A 145 -15.40 -0.82 -7.65
CA ASP A 145 -16.79 -0.48 -7.90
C ASP A 145 -17.33 -1.38 -9.04
N GLY A 146 -17.45 -2.69 -8.78
CA GLY A 146 -17.76 -3.68 -9.82
C GLY A 146 -16.53 -4.18 -10.57
N ALA A 147 -16.73 -4.75 -11.77
CA ALA A 147 -15.67 -5.38 -12.56
C ALA A 147 -14.76 -4.36 -13.29
N ASP A 148 -15.31 -3.19 -13.62
CA ASP A 148 -14.66 -2.27 -14.56
C ASP A 148 -14.32 -0.92 -13.96
N HIS A 149 -14.67 -0.65 -12.70
CA HIS A 149 -14.41 0.63 -12.05
C HIS A 149 -13.78 0.47 -10.67
N GLY A 150 -13.06 1.48 -10.21
CA GLY A 150 -12.55 1.54 -8.86
C GLY A 150 -12.10 2.92 -8.43
N VAL A 151 -11.79 3.05 -7.14
CA VAL A 151 -11.16 4.22 -6.55
C VAL A 151 -9.97 3.80 -5.72
N ALA A 152 -8.86 4.53 -5.85
CA ALA A 152 -7.75 4.48 -4.93
C ALA A 152 -7.48 5.87 -4.34
N LEU A 153 -7.03 5.90 -3.10
CA LEU A 153 -6.67 7.09 -2.35
C LEU A 153 -5.31 6.85 -1.69
N LEU A 154 -4.48 7.87 -1.74
CA LEU A 154 -3.35 8.03 -0.84
C LEU A 154 -3.46 9.38 -0.13
N VAL A 155 -3.22 9.39 1.17
CA VAL A 155 -3.14 10.58 2.03
C VAL A 155 -1.76 10.62 2.63
N ASP A 156 -1.09 11.74 2.43
CA ASP A 156 0.14 12.11 3.11
C ASP A 156 -0.24 13.04 4.27
N GLY A 157 -0.07 12.52 5.48
CA GLY A 157 -0.50 13.15 6.71
C GLY A 157 0.66 13.62 7.57
N GLN A 158 0.35 14.30 8.67
CA GLN A 158 1.40 14.69 9.60
C GLN A 158 1.82 13.49 10.47
N PRO A 159 3.14 13.26 10.65
CA PRO A 159 3.66 12.21 11.51
C PRO A 159 3.01 12.11 12.87
N GLY A 160 2.62 10.89 13.25
CA GLY A 160 1.96 10.63 14.53
C GLY A 160 0.48 11.05 14.60
N ARG A 161 -0.12 11.60 13.53
CA ARG A 161 -1.48 12.19 13.56
C ARG A 161 -2.43 11.57 12.53
N ASN A 162 -2.91 10.36 12.81
CA ASN A 162 -3.74 9.57 11.89
C ASN A 162 -5.19 10.07 11.68
N ARG A 163 -5.73 10.92 12.57
CA ARG A 163 -7.18 11.25 12.61
C ARG A 163 -7.67 11.88 11.30
N ARG A 164 -6.85 12.74 10.67
CA ARG A 164 -7.21 13.39 9.40
C ARG A 164 -7.23 12.37 8.27
N ALA A 165 -6.20 11.53 8.15
CA ALA A 165 -6.18 10.44 7.18
C ALA A 165 -7.40 9.52 7.32
N ARG A 166 -7.75 9.09 8.54
CA ARG A 166 -8.95 8.26 8.78
C ARG A 166 -10.23 8.92 8.30
N ARG A 167 -10.36 10.24 8.50
CA ARG A 167 -11.54 10.99 8.07
C ARG A 167 -11.61 11.10 6.55
N ILE A 168 -10.49 11.39 5.88
CA ILE A 168 -10.43 11.43 4.42
C ILE A 168 -10.75 10.05 3.83
N GLU A 169 -10.20 8.97 4.40
CA GLU A 169 -10.56 7.60 4.03
C GLU A 169 -12.06 7.36 4.16
N ALA A 170 -12.70 7.77 5.27
CA ALA A 170 -14.14 7.64 5.46
C ALA A 170 -14.96 8.44 4.44
N VAL A 171 -14.54 9.67 4.11
CA VAL A 171 -15.16 10.47 3.05
C VAL A 171 -15.12 9.71 1.73
N VAL A 172 -13.94 9.23 1.30
CA VAL A 172 -13.82 8.46 0.05
C VAL A 172 -14.61 7.16 0.10
N ALA A 173 -14.59 6.44 1.22
CA ALA A 173 -15.36 5.22 1.40
C ALA A 173 -16.88 5.44 1.25
N SER A 174 -17.38 6.62 1.64
CA SER A 174 -18.79 7.01 1.50
C SER A 174 -19.17 7.54 0.12
N THR A 175 -18.21 7.75 -0.79
CA THR A 175 -18.52 8.23 -2.14
C THR A 175 -19.23 7.16 -2.96
N THR A 176 -20.23 7.58 -3.73
CA THR A 176 -20.92 6.73 -4.70
C THR A 176 -19.99 6.36 -5.86
N PRO A 177 -20.05 5.11 -6.38
CA PRO A 177 -19.44 4.76 -7.65
C PRO A 177 -19.76 5.75 -8.77
N GLY A 178 -18.81 5.97 -9.68
CA GLY A 178 -19.00 6.80 -10.88
C GLY A 178 -18.73 8.30 -10.70
N LEU A 179 -18.47 8.79 -9.49
CA LEU A 179 -17.98 10.15 -9.30
C LEU A 179 -16.61 10.33 -9.95
N SER A 180 -16.38 11.49 -10.57
CA SER A 180 -15.06 11.82 -11.11
C SER A 180 -14.05 12.03 -9.98
N ALA A 181 -12.76 11.86 -10.28
CA ALA A 181 -11.70 12.03 -9.29
C ALA A 181 -11.74 13.44 -8.66
N GLN A 182 -12.07 14.46 -9.45
CA GLN A 182 -12.26 15.84 -9.02
C GLN A 182 -13.45 16.02 -8.05
N MET A 183 -14.56 15.33 -8.29
CA MET A 183 -15.71 15.37 -7.38
C MET A 183 -15.37 14.77 -6.01
N VAL A 184 -14.58 13.69 -5.99
CA VAL A 184 -14.08 13.06 -4.76
C VAL A 184 -13.16 14.02 -3.99
N ILE A 185 -12.17 14.64 -4.66
CA ILE A 185 -11.34 15.69 -4.03
C ILE A 185 -12.19 16.87 -3.54
N GLY A 186 -13.21 17.26 -4.29
CA GLY A 186 -14.15 18.30 -3.88
C GLY A 186 -14.90 17.94 -2.60
N ALA A 187 -15.30 16.68 -2.42
CA ALA A 187 -15.92 16.18 -1.19
C ALA A 187 -14.96 16.22 0.00
N ILE A 188 -13.73 15.73 -0.19
CA ILE A 188 -12.66 15.79 0.83
C ILE A 188 -12.45 17.24 1.29
N ARG A 189 -12.33 18.18 0.34
CA ARG A 189 -12.13 19.60 0.65
C ARG A 189 -13.27 20.22 1.43
N ARG A 190 -14.53 19.95 1.04
CA ARG A 190 -15.70 20.48 1.75
C ARG A 190 -15.78 19.96 3.19
N ASP A 191 -15.53 18.67 3.38
CA ASP A 191 -15.52 18.06 4.71
C ASP A 191 -14.44 18.66 5.60
N LEU A 192 -13.21 18.83 5.08
CA LEU A 192 -12.11 19.42 5.84
C LEU A 192 -12.32 20.92 6.13
N ALA A 193 -12.89 21.68 5.18
CA ALA A 193 -13.21 23.10 5.40
C ALA A 193 -14.24 23.31 6.51
N ALA A 194 -15.29 22.48 6.57
CA ALA A 194 -16.32 22.55 7.62
C ALA A 194 -15.75 22.37 9.03
N ILE A 195 -14.64 21.64 9.17
CA ILE A 195 -13.94 21.44 10.45
C ILE A 195 -13.12 22.67 10.80
N CYS A 196 -12.33 23.19 9.86
CA CYS A 196 -11.50 24.37 10.09
C CYS A 196 -12.34 25.58 10.53
N THR A 197 -13.57 25.72 10.02
CA THR A 197 -14.52 26.74 10.48
C THR A 197 -15.08 26.48 11.87
N ALA A 198 -15.21 25.21 12.29
CA ALA A 198 -15.78 24.83 13.59
C ALA A 198 -14.72 24.79 14.71
N THR A 199 -13.45 24.53 14.39
CA THR A 199 -12.33 24.50 15.33
C THR A 199 -11.15 25.31 14.76
N PRO A 200 -11.05 26.61 15.09
CA PRO A 200 -10.01 27.51 14.56
C PRO A 200 -8.57 27.23 15.06
N SER A 201 -8.29 26.06 15.66
CA SER A 201 -6.97 25.75 16.17
C SER A 201 -5.93 25.66 15.05
N THR A 202 -4.71 26.09 15.34
CA THR A 202 -3.52 26.18 14.46
C THR A 202 -3.01 24.86 13.87
N ASP A 203 -3.67 23.71 14.09
CA ASP A 203 -3.49 22.43 13.36
C ASP A 203 -4.04 22.51 11.91
N GLY A 204 -3.93 23.72 11.33
CA GLY A 204 -4.56 24.12 10.09
C GLY A 204 -4.03 23.32 8.90
N ALA A 205 -4.96 22.72 8.16
CA ALA A 205 -4.89 22.56 6.70
C ALA A 205 -3.70 21.79 6.06
N THR A 206 -2.77 21.21 6.82
CA THR A 206 -1.66 20.43 6.27
C THR A 206 -2.04 18.96 6.13
N GLY A 207 -1.98 18.48 4.90
CA GLY A 207 -2.27 17.11 4.52
C GLY A 207 -2.50 17.09 3.02
N ALA A 208 -1.79 16.21 2.32
CA ALA A 208 -1.95 16.03 0.90
C ALA A 208 -2.72 14.76 0.61
N ALA A 209 -3.46 14.73 -0.50
CA ALA A 209 -4.22 13.56 -0.91
C ALA A 209 -4.23 13.42 -2.42
N ALA A 210 -4.06 12.21 -2.92
CA ALA A 210 -4.28 11.86 -4.32
C ALA A 210 -5.42 10.86 -4.44
N VAL A 211 -6.28 11.08 -5.43
CA VAL A 211 -7.37 10.17 -5.79
C VAL A 211 -7.15 9.69 -7.21
N LEU A 212 -7.24 8.38 -7.39
CA LEU A 212 -7.32 7.72 -8.69
C LEU A 212 -8.75 7.22 -8.88
N ARG A 213 -9.37 7.55 -10.01
CA ARG A 213 -10.51 6.79 -10.52
C ARG A 213 -10.00 5.85 -11.60
N LEU A 214 -10.34 4.59 -11.45
CA LEU A 214 -9.82 3.49 -12.26
C LEU A 214 -10.94 2.98 -13.17
N SER A 215 -10.59 2.67 -14.41
CA SER A 215 -11.42 1.93 -15.34
C SER A 215 -10.63 0.80 -16.00
N GLY A 216 -11.25 -0.06 -16.80
CA GLY A 216 -10.56 -1.08 -17.61
C GLY A 216 -9.37 -0.56 -18.44
N HIS A 217 -9.49 0.68 -18.92
CA HIS A 217 -8.65 1.25 -19.99
C HIS A 217 -8.11 2.66 -19.68
N ALA A 218 -8.49 3.26 -18.56
CA ALA A 218 -7.97 4.56 -18.13
C ALA A 218 -7.87 4.72 -16.61
N VAL A 219 -6.97 5.62 -16.21
CA VAL A 219 -6.80 6.13 -14.86
C VAL A 219 -6.92 7.64 -14.88
N ASP A 220 -7.82 8.16 -14.05
CA ASP A 220 -8.00 9.58 -13.80
C ASP A 220 -7.35 9.93 -12.46
N TYR A 221 -6.25 10.68 -12.53
CA TYR A 221 -5.49 11.13 -11.37
C TYR A 221 -5.80 12.59 -11.04
N THR A 222 -6.07 12.87 -9.78
CA THR A 222 -6.05 14.22 -9.26
C THR A 222 -5.44 14.22 -7.87
N ALA A 223 -4.74 15.29 -7.53
CA ALA A 223 -4.09 15.43 -6.23
C ALA A 223 -4.28 16.83 -5.68
N LEU A 224 -4.27 16.88 -4.36
CA LEU A 224 -4.33 18.06 -3.52
C LEU A 224 -3.07 18.04 -2.66
N GLY A 225 -2.05 18.79 -3.04
CA GLY A 225 -0.80 18.89 -2.28
C GLY A 225 0.32 18.09 -2.91
N THR A 226 1.14 17.48 -2.06
CA THR A 226 2.45 16.93 -2.38
C THR A 226 2.47 15.45 -2.78
N VAL A 227 1.37 14.71 -2.58
CA VAL A 227 1.27 13.33 -3.05
C VAL A 227 1.55 13.25 -4.55
N ALA A 228 2.51 12.42 -4.92
CA ALA A 228 2.98 12.24 -6.28
C ALA A 228 3.01 10.75 -6.66
N GLY A 229 3.36 10.48 -7.92
CA GLY A 229 3.44 9.11 -8.40
C GLY A 229 3.95 8.99 -9.83
N GLY A 230 3.73 7.82 -10.42
CA GLY A 230 4.07 7.54 -11.80
C GLY A 230 3.22 6.41 -12.37
N MET A 231 2.91 6.50 -13.66
CA MET A 231 2.38 5.38 -14.44
C MET A 231 3.54 4.69 -15.18
N ILE A 232 3.58 3.38 -15.11
CA ILE A 232 4.52 2.53 -15.82
C ILE A 232 3.78 1.81 -16.93
N ARG A 233 4.24 2.04 -18.15
CA ARG A 233 3.67 1.45 -19.36
C ARG A 233 4.79 1.07 -20.31
N ASN A 234 4.83 -0.19 -20.75
CA ASN A 234 5.87 -0.70 -21.64
C ASN A 234 7.30 -0.34 -21.16
N GLY A 235 7.54 -0.36 -19.85
CA GLY A 235 8.83 0.04 -19.24
C GLY A 235 9.10 1.53 -19.18
N ALA A 236 8.25 2.38 -19.77
CA ALA A 236 8.37 3.83 -19.69
C ALA A 236 7.60 4.38 -18.48
N VAL A 237 8.18 5.41 -17.85
CA VAL A 237 7.59 6.11 -16.71
C VAL A 237 6.96 7.42 -17.18
N THR A 238 5.69 7.62 -16.85
CA THR A 238 4.98 8.91 -16.99
C THR A 238 4.72 9.46 -15.60
N SER A 239 5.34 10.60 -15.26
CA SER A 239 5.23 11.21 -13.93
C SER A 239 3.82 11.73 -13.66
N LEU A 240 3.31 11.45 -12.46
CA LEU A 240 2.11 12.06 -11.90
C LEU A 240 2.54 13.13 -10.92
N ALA A 241 2.71 14.36 -11.42
CA ALA A 241 3.20 15.45 -10.61
C ALA A 241 2.19 15.81 -9.51
N ALA A 242 2.70 16.01 -8.31
CA ALA A 242 2.03 16.73 -7.25
C ALA A 242 1.66 18.14 -7.72
N ARG A 243 0.58 18.70 -7.18
CA ARG A 243 0.17 20.08 -7.45
C ARG A 243 0.10 20.82 -6.13
N TRP A 244 0.81 21.94 -6.04
CA TRP A 244 0.80 22.84 -4.89
C TRP A 244 -0.60 23.41 -4.66
N ALA A 245 -1.42 22.64 -3.93
CA ALA A 245 -2.77 22.98 -3.51
C ALA A 245 -3.01 22.24 -2.19
N MET A 246 -2.77 22.90 -1.05
CA MET A 246 -3.10 22.31 0.25
C MET A 246 -4.61 22.38 0.51
N VAL A 247 -5.15 21.39 1.22
CA VAL A 247 -6.53 21.44 1.73
C VAL A 247 -6.74 22.75 2.48
N GLY A 248 -7.76 23.53 2.13
CA GLY A 248 -8.12 24.74 2.87
C GLY A 248 -7.39 26.03 2.46
N TYR A 249 -6.40 25.95 1.54
CA TYR A 249 -5.68 27.13 1.04
C TYR A 249 -6.02 27.53 -0.41
N ASN A 250 -6.22 26.57 -1.32
CA ASN A 250 -6.50 26.87 -2.73
C ASN A 250 -8.00 26.72 -3.07
N PRO A 251 -8.71 27.75 -3.56
CA PRO A 251 -10.14 27.66 -3.86
C PRO A 251 -10.46 26.82 -5.11
N GLN A 252 -9.53 26.63 -6.05
CA GLN A 252 -9.83 25.93 -7.32
C GLN A 252 -9.69 24.41 -7.19
N ILE A 253 -10.64 23.65 -7.75
CA ILE A 253 -10.55 22.19 -7.83
C ILE A 253 -9.33 21.83 -8.69
N PRO A 254 -8.39 20.99 -8.21
CA PRO A 254 -7.24 20.59 -9.01
C PRO A 254 -7.66 19.94 -10.32
N ALA A 255 -6.87 20.14 -11.39
CA ALA A 255 -7.14 19.46 -12.65
C ALA A 255 -7.05 17.93 -12.49
N CYS A 256 -7.76 17.23 -13.36
CA CYS A 256 -7.63 15.79 -13.54
C CYS A 256 -6.63 15.51 -14.67
N VAL A 257 -5.75 14.55 -14.47
CA VAL A 257 -4.90 13.98 -15.53
C VAL A 257 -5.53 12.66 -15.94
N HIS A 258 -5.95 12.59 -17.20
CA HIS A 258 -6.49 11.37 -17.78
C HIS A 258 -5.38 10.58 -18.48
N LEU A 259 -5.19 9.34 -18.08
CA LEU A 259 -4.15 8.47 -18.61
C LEU A 259 -4.76 7.20 -19.13
N ARG A 260 -4.38 6.80 -20.34
CA ARG A 260 -4.67 5.45 -20.82
C ARG A 260 -3.79 4.48 -20.04
N TRP A 261 -4.37 3.36 -19.62
CA TRP A 261 -3.62 2.22 -19.09
C TRP A 261 -4.20 0.92 -19.65
N GLU A 262 -3.39 -0.11 -19.76
CA GLU A 262 -3.78 -1.40 -20.31
C GLU A 262 -3.43 -2.52 -19.34
N THR A 263 -3.94 -3.72 -19.58
CA THR A 263 -3.64 -4.90 -18.78
C THR A 263 -2.13 -5.06 -18.59
N GLY A 264 -1.68 -5.10 -17.34
CA GLY A 264 -0.26 -5.21 -17.00
C GLY A 264 0.48 -3.88 -16.82
N ASP A 265 -0.12 -2.73 -17.16
CA ASP A 265 0.39 -1.41 -16.76
C ASP A 265 0.26 -1.23 -15.23
N HIS A 266 1.13 -0.38 -14.66
CA HIS A 266 1.14 -0.09 -13.23
C HIS A 266 0.96 1.39 -12.94
N VAL A 267 0.37 1.70 -11.80
CA VAL A 267 0.39 3.05 -11.21
C VAL A 267 0.98 2.95 -9.82
N ILE A 268 1.91 3.85 -9.52
CA ILE A 268 2.55 3.96 -8.22
C ILE A 268 2.19 5.33 -7.65
N LEU A 269 1.69 5.37 -6.42
CA LEU A 269 1.58 6.58 -5.62
C LEU A 269 2.47 6.44 -4.39
N HIS A 270 3.02 7.55 -3.91
CA HIS A 270 3.78 7.57 -2.67
C HIS A 270 3.54 8.87 -1.89
N SER A 271 3.61 8.81 -0.56
CA SER A 271 3.75 10.01 0.28
C SER A 271 5.13 10.64 0.06
N ASP A 272 5.34 11.84 0.60
CA ASP A 272 6.53 12.64 0.35
C ASP A 272 7.86 11.91 0.63
N GLY A 273 8.92 12.42 0.01
CA GLY A 273 10.30 11.91 0.19
C GLY A 273 10.82 10.95 -0.89
N CYS A 274 10.01 10.59 -1.91
CA CYS A 274 10.31 9.43 -2.76
C CYS A 274 10.07 9.58 -4.28
N SER A 275 10.53 10.66 -4.92
CA SER A 275 10.28 10.92 -6.37
C SER A 275 10.85 9.90 -7.36
N ARG A 276 11.81 9.05 -6.94
CA ARG A 276 12.49 8.09 -7.82
C ARG A 276 11.81 6.71 -7.88
N LEU A 277 10.78 6.46 -7.08
CA LEU A 277 10.19 5.11 -6.97
C LEU A 277 9.66 4.55 -8.30
N PRO A 278 8.99 5.32 -9.19
CA PRO A 278 8.53 4.77 -10.46
C PRO A 278 9.67 4.32 -11.39
N VAL A 279 10.81 5.01 -11.36
CA VAL A 279 12.00 4.61 -12.12
C VAL A 279 12.63 3.38 -11.48
N LEU A 280 12.78 3.39 -10.16
CA LEU A 280 13.31 2.27 -9.40
C LEU A 280 12.49 0.99 -9.61
N PHE A 281 11.17 1.09 -9.75
CA PHE A 281 10.32 -0.05 -10.07
C PHE A 281 10.75 -0.76 -11.36
N VAL A 282 11.09 0.01 -12.39
CA VAL A 282 11.55 -0.52 -13.68
C VAL A 282 12.97 -1.09 -13.53
N GLU A 283 13.88 -0.37 -12.87
CA GLU A 283 15.26 -0.79 -12.63
C GLU A 283 15.34 -2.11 -11.82
N ARG A 284 14.37 -2.34 -10.92
CA ARG A 284 14.24 -3.55 -10.12
C ARG A 284 13.42 -4.66 -10.79
N GLY A 285 12.90 -4.44 -11.99
CA GLY A 285 12.17 -5.46 -12.75
C GLY A 285 10.86 -5.93 -12.08
N LEU A 286 10.15 -5.03 -11.40
CA LEU A 286 9.02 -5.39 -10.52
C LEU A 286 7.69 -5.65 -11.25
N HIS A 287 7.68 -5.62 -12.59
CA HIS A 287 6.47 -5.77 -13.41
C HIS A 287 5.65 -7.04 -13.15
N ARG A 288 6.31 -8.12 -12.72
CA ARG A 288 5.69 -9.44 -12.45
C ARG A 288 5.62 -9.81 -10.96
N VAL A 289 6.08 -8.93 -10.08
CA VAL A 289 6.11 -9.14 -8.62
C VAL A 289 4.74 -8.81 -8.01
N ASP A 290 4.27 -9.49 -6.96
CA ASP A 290 3.03 -9.09 -6.26
C ASP A 290 3.10 -7.58 -5.91
N PRO A 291 2.06 -6.78 -6.18
CA PRO A 291 2.11 -5.33 -5.93
C PRO A 291 2.52 -4.94 -4.50
N THR A 292 2.18 -5.73 -3.48
CA THR A 292 2.60 -5.46 -2.10
C THR A 292 4.09 -5.73 -1.92
N LEU A 293 4.60 -6.83 -2.48
CA LEU A 293 6.04 -7.11 -2.46
C LEU A 293 6.82 -6.05 -3.25
N ALA A 294 6.28 -5.59 -4.38
CA ALA A 294 6.86 -4.48 -5.14
C ALA A 294 6.92 -3.19 -4.31
N ALA A 295 5.83 -2.82 -3.62
CA ALA A 295 5.79 -1.68 -2.72
C ALA A 295 6.82 -1.82 -1.57
N ALA A 296 7.01 -3.02 -1.04
CA ALA A 296 8.00 -3.32 0.00
C ALA A 296 9.44 -3.13 -0.49
N ILE A 297 9.75 -3.59 -1.69
CA ILE A 297 11.08 -3.40 -2.32
C ILE A 297 11.33 -1.93 -2.58
N LEU A 298 10.32 -1.20 -3.07
CA LEU A 298 10.41 0.25 -3.26
C LEU A 298 10.66 0.99 -1.94
N LEU A 299 10.03 0.56 -0.85
CA LEU A 299 10.28 1.09 0.49
C LEU A 299 11.73 0.85 0.90
N ARG A 300 12.22 -0.40 0.84
CA ARG A 300 13.58 -0.76 1.27
C ARG A 300 14.65 -0.03 0.44
N ASP A 301 14.47 0.02 -0.88
CA ASP A 301 15.52 0.43 -1.82
C ASP A 301 15.51 1.93 -2.12
N GLY A 302 14.37 2.60 -1.94
CA GLY A 302 14.16 3.96 -2.44
C GLY A 302 13.57 4.94 -1.44
N ALA A 303 13.17 4.49 -0.26
CA ALA A 303 12.65 5.40 0.75
C ALA A 303 13.77 6.20 1.41
N VAL A 304 13.59 7.52 1.47
CA VAL A 304 14.56 8.45 2.05
C VAL A 304 13.86 9.22 3.16
N GLY A 305 14.53 9.30 4.32
CA GLY A 305 14.13 10.17 5.41
C GLY A 305 13.44 9.46 6.58
N GLU A 306 13.31 10.21 7.67
CA GLU A 306 12.54 9.87 8.85
C GLU A 306 11.18 10.57 8.73
N ASP A 307 10.27 9.96 7.99
CA ASP A 307 8.87 10.40 7.85
C ASP A 307 7.95 9.17 7.86
N ASP A 308 6.65 9.38 7.94
CA ASP A 308 5.69 8.35 7.56
C ASP A 308 5.87 7.98 6.09
N GLN A 309 5.81 6.69 5.78
CA GLN A 309 6.08 6.20 4.42
C GLN A 309 4.96 5.30 3.96
N THR A 310 4.30 5.71 2.88
CA THR A 310 3.23 4.95 2.24
C THR A 310 3.48 4.87 0.75
N ILE A 311 3.51 3.64 0.23
CA ILE A 311 3.67 3.35 -1.20
C ILE A 311 2.50 2.47 -1.63
N VAL A 312 1.74 2.94 -2.61
CA VAL A 312 0.64 2.22 -3.25
C VAL A 312 1.07 1.80 -4.65
N VAL A 313 0.96 0.51 -4.96
CA VAL A 313 1.19 -0.06 -6.29
C VAL A 313 -0.10 -0.69 -6.79
N LEU A 314 -0.56 -0.24 -7.94
CA LEU A 314 -1.73 -0.76 -8.64
C LEU A 314 -1.28 -1.41 -9.94
N ARG A 315 -1.81 -2.58 -10.26
CA ARG A 315 -1.59 -3.27 -11.53
C ARG A 315 -2.92 -3.51 -12.23
N ASN A 316 -3.05 -3.08 -13.47
CA ASN A 316 -4.25 -3.34 -14.25
C ASN A 316 -4.40 -4.84 -14.56
N ARG A 317 -5.56 -5.40 -14.19
CA ARG A 317 -5.96 -6.79 -14.39
C ARG A 317 -7.16 -6.94 -15.31
N SER A 318 -7.69 -5.85 -15.84
CA SER A 318 -8.79 -5.89 -16.80
C SER A 318 -8.45 -6.89 -17.90
N ARG A 319 -9.29 -7.91 -18.09
CA ARG A 319 -9.20 -8.74 -19.29
C ARG A 319 -9.77 -7.89 -20.41
N ARG A 320 -9.02 -7.67 -21.49
CA ARG A 320 -9.63 -7.18 -22.72
C ARG A 320 -10.74 -8.18 -23.07
N GLN A 321 -12.00 -7.76 -22.98
CA GLN A 321 -13.03 -8.46 -23.74
C GLN A 321 -12.61 -8.31 -25.19
N ALA A 322 -12.26 -9.42 -25.84
CA ALA A 322 -12.15 -9.44 -27.28
C ALA A 322 -13.53 -9.01 -27.78
N THR A 323 -13.64 -7.78 -28.28
CA THR A 323 -14.80 -7.38 -29.05
C THR A 323 -14.82 -8.33 -30.24
N SER A 324 -15.72 -9.32 -30.20
CA SER A 324 -16.15 -10.05 -31.37
C SER A 324 -16.80 -9.03 -32.29
N CYS A 325 -15.97 -8.40 -33.13
CA CYS A 325 -16.44 -7.77 -34.35
C CYS A 325 -16.74 -8.92 -35.31
N GLU A 326 -17.82 -9.64 -35.05
CA GLU A 326 -18.48 -10.41 -36.11
C GLU A 326 -19.23 -9.38 -36.95
N ALA A 327 -18.65 -9.14 -38.12
CA ALA A 327 -19.30 -8.45 -39.22
C ALA A 327 -20.63 -9.15 -39.54
N ALA A 328 -21.70 -8.35 -39.59
CA ALA A 328 -22.91 -8.64 -40.34
C ALA A 328 -23.18 -7.43 -41.24
#